data_AF-A0A176YHS9-F1
#
_entry.id   AF-A0A176YHS9-F1
#
_cell.length_a   1.000
_cell.length_b   1.000
_cell.length_c   1.000
_cell.angle_alpha   90.00
_cell.angle_beta   90.00
_cell.angle_gamma   90.00
#
_symmetry.space_group_name_H-M   'P 1'
#
loop_
_entity.id
_entity.type
_entity.pdbx_description
1 polymer ?
#
loop_
_entity_poly.entity_id
_entity_poly.type
_entity_poly.pdbx_seq_one_letter_code
_entity_poly.pdbx_strand_id
1 'polypeptide(L)' 'MRWGARKLSLTCPHCRHPASLLAFKRGRFMLGDEKLCCERCGETSAVTLWRFEGLSCQSDRAEMRTHKPLVNSRC' A
#
# COMPACT_ATOMS: atom_id res chain seq x y z
N MET A 1 -7.52 14.70 -12.28
CA MET A 1 -8.03 13.30 -12.33
C MET A 1 -8.42 12.87 -10.92
N ARG A 2 -9.67 12.44 -10.68
CA ARG A 2 -10.12 11.93 -9.38
C ARG A 2 -9.89 10.43 -9.31
N TRP A 3 -8.87 10.00 -8.58
CA TRP A 3 -8.56 8.59 -8.36
C TRP A 3 -9.59 7.96 -7.41
N GLY A 4 -10.54 7.20 -7.95
CA GLY A 4 -11.59 6.50 -7.21
C GLY A 4 -11.21 5.07 -6.82
N ALA A 5 -10.09 4.87 -6.13
CA ALA A 5 -9.68 3.54 -5.70
C ALA A 5 -10.16 3.28 -4.27
N ARG A 6 -11.30 2.61 -4.13
CA ARG A 6 -12.04 2.42 -2.88
C ARG A 6 -11.31 1.59 -1.80
N LYS A 7 -10.12 1.05 -2.08
CA LYS A 7 -9.31 0.22 -1.17
C LYS A 7 -7.79 0.34 -1.40
N LEU A 8 -7.26 1.55 -1.63
CA LEU A 8 -5.80 1.71 -1.63
C LEU A 8 -5.28 1.59 -0.20
N SER A 9 -4.48 0.56 0.09
CA SER A 9 -3.68 0.52 1.31
C SER A 9 -2.74 1.73 1.35
N LEU A 10 -2.52 2.28 2.54
CA LEU A 10 -1.50 3.29 2.77
C LEU A 10 -0.34 2.59 3.46
N THR A 11 0.85 2.69 2.90
CA THR A 11 2.07 2.09 3.46
C THR A 11 3.12 3.18 3.60
N CYS A 12 3.83 3.22 4.73
CA CYS A 12 4.87 4.21 4.92
C CYS A 12 6.01 3.97 3.91
N PRO A 13 6.44 4.97 3.12
CA PRO A 13 7.53 4.78 2.15
C PRO A 13 8.91 4.59 2.80
N HIS A 14 9.06 4.95 4.08
CA HIS A 14 10.35 4.83 4.79
C HIS A 14 10.53 3.48 5.46
N CYS A 15 9.56 3.06 6.28
CA CYS A 15 9.65 1.81 7.03
C CYS A 15 8.84 0.66 6.43
N ARG A 16 8.17 0.89 5.29
CA ARG A 16 7.28 -0.07 4.60
C ARG A 16 6.20 -0.68 5.49
N HIS A 17 5.88 -0.02 6.60
CA HIS A 17 4.87 -0.47 7.52
C HIS A 17 3.48 0.01 7.06
N PRO A 18 2.45 -0.85 7.04
CA PRO A 18 1.09 -0.41 6.74
C PRO A 18 0.65 0.67 7.74
N ALA A 19 -0.07 1.65 7.24
CA ALA A 19 -0.67 2.70 8.05
C ALA A 19 -1.60 2.09 9.11
N SER A 20 -1.58 2.68 10.31
CA SER A 20 -2.55 2.35 11.34
C SER A 20 -3.97 2.71 10.90
N LEU A 21 -4.98 2.18 11.58
CA LEU A 21 -6.38 2.49 11.27
C LEU A 21 -6.66 4.00 11.34
N LEU A 22 -6.02 4.72 12.26
CA LEU A 22 -6.19 6.16 12.42
C LEU A 22 -5.54 6.93 11.26
N ALA A 23 -4.27 6.63 10.97
CA ALA A 23 -3.54 7.22 9.84
C ALA A 23 -4.22 6.91 8.50
N PHE A 24 -4.78 5.70 8.36
CA PHE A 24 -5.54 5.30 7.18
C PHE A 24 -6.84 6.11 7.01
N LYS A 25 -7.63 6.24 8.09
CA LYS A 25 -8.88 7.01 8.06
C LYS A 25 -8.63 8.48 7.71
N ARG A 26 -7.50 9.05 8.12
CA ARG A 26 -7.09 10.41 7.75
C ARG A 26 -6.60 10.47 6.30
N GLY A 27 -5.56 9.69 5.96
CA GLY A 27 -4.89 9.75 4.66
C GLY A 27 -5.76 9.37 3.44
N ARG A 28 -6.86 8.63 3.64
CA ARG A 28 -7.77 8.30 2.53
C ARG A 28 -8.55 9.50 1.99
N PHE A 29 -8.73 10.55 2.80
CA PHE A 29 -9.44 11.77 2.40
C PHE A 29 -8.50 12.93 2.06
N MET A 30 -7.24 12.81 2.42
CA MET A 30 -6.22 13.81 2.13
C MET A 30 -5.89 13.87 0.63
N LEU A 31 -5.54 15.06 0.17
CA LEU A 31 -4.96 15.32 -1.14
C LEU A 31 -3.58 14.66 -1.24
N GLY A 32 -3.10 14.52 -2.48
CA GLY A 32 -1.90 13.73 -2.75
C GLY A 32 -0.60 14.35 -2.21
N ASP A 33 -0.55 15.67 -2.16
CA ASP A 33 0.55 16.51 -1.70
C ASP A 33 0.53 16.74 -0.19
N GLU A 34 -0.61 16.53 0.46
CA GLU A 34 -0.71 16.57 1.91
C GLU A 34 0.17 15.50 2.56
N LYS A 35 0.70 15.81 3.74
CA LYS A 35 1.69 14.99 4.43
C LYS A 35 1.06 14.16 5.54
N LEU A 36 1.40 12.87 5.58
CA LEU A 36 1.01 11.93 6.63
C LEU A 36 2.26 11.48 7.41
N CYS A 37 2.17 11.51 8.73
CA CYS A 37 3.22 11.05 9.63
C CYS A 37 3.05 9.56 9.96
N CYS A 38 4.16 8.84 9.97
CA CYS A 38 4.21 7.44 10.40
C CYS A 38 4.33 7.33 11.91
N GLU A 39 3.36 6.70 12.55
CA GLU A 39 3.35 6.46 14.00
C GLU A 39 4.46 5.48 14.46
N ARG A 40 5.11 4.77 13.52
CA ARG A 40 6.16 3.79 13.84
C ARG A 40 7.58 4.34 13.68
N CYS A 41 7.89 5.02 12.58
CA CYS A 41 9.22 5.59 12.36
C CYS A 41 9.29 7.10 12.58
N GLY A 42 8.18 7.78 12.86
CA GLY A 42 8.11 9.23 13.06
C GLY A 42 8.24 10.06 11.77
N GLU A 43 8.65 9.43 10.67
CA GLU A 43 8.84 10.12 9.39
C GLU A 43 7.53 10.58 8.76
N THR A 44 7.61 11.73 8.10
CA THR A 44 6.47 12.39 7.47
C THR A 44 6.65 12.42 5.96
N SER A 45 5.66 11.95 5.21
CA SER A 45 5.74 11.85 3.75
C SER A 45 4.41 12.14 3.07
N ALA A 46 4.44 12.54 1.80
CA ALA A 46 3.26 12.91 1.02
C ALA A 46 2.34 11.70 0.80
N VAL A 47 1.04 11.88 0.96
CA VAL A 47 0.03 10.80 0.87
C VAL A 47 0.08 10.05 -0.47
N THR A 48 0.47 10.71 -1.56
CA THR A 48 0.76 10.06 -2.84
C THR A 48 1.81 8.96 -2.74
N LEU A 49 2.93 9.20 -2.06
CA LEU A 49 3.98 8.22 -1.84
C LEU A 49 3.48 7.05 -0.99
N TRP A 50 2.66 7.34 0.02
CA TRP A 50 2.04 6.30 0.83
C TRP A 50 1.12 5.37 0.03
N ARG A 51 0.37 5.94 -0.92
CA ARG A 51 -0.51 5.18 -1.83
C ARG A 51 0.31 4.38 -2.83
N PHE A 52 1.38 4.95 -3.36
CA PHE A 52 2.28 4.28 -4.28
C PHE A 52 2.93 3.05 -3.63
N GLU A 53 3.47 3.20 -2.43
CA GLU A 53 4.05 2.08 -1.68
C GLU A 53 2.99 1.04 -1.29
N GLY A 54 1.78 1.52 -0.97
CA GLY A 54 0.65 0.64 -0.72
C GLY A 54 0.24 -0.20 -1.92
N LEU A 55 0.44 0.30 -3.13
CA LEU A 55 0.21 -0.42 -4.39
C LEU A 55 1.34 -1.39 -4.71
N SER A 56 2.61 -0.98 -4.54
CA SER A 56 3.77 -1.85 -4.80
C SER A 56 3.77 -3.10 -3.91
N CYS A 57 3.45 -2.95 -2.61
CA CYS A 57 3.33 -4.10 -1.70
C CYS A 57 2.16 -5.06 -2.04
N GLN A 58 1.10 -4.60 -2.74
CA GLN A 58 0.03 -5.49 -3.19
C GLN A 58 0.45 -6.31 -4.42
N SER A 59 1.24 -5.74 -5.32
CA SER A 59 1.77 -6.43 -6.49
C SER A 59 2.64 -7.63 -6.11
N ASP A 60 3.47 -7.48 -5.07
CA ASP A 60 4.30 -8.57 -4.52
C ASP A 60 3.47 -9.77 -4.05
N ARG A 61 2.29 -9.52 -3.46
CA ARG A 61 1.39 -10.59 -2.99
C ARG A 61 0.50 -11.16 -4.09
N ALA A 62 0.28 -10.42 -5.18
CA ALA A 62 -0.45 -10.91 -6.35
C ALA A 62 0.41 -11.87 -7.18
N GLU A 63 1.70 -11.56 -7.36
CA GLU A 63 2.68 -12.44 -8.01
C GLU A 63 2.84 -13.78 -7.28
N MET A 64 2.90 -13.75 -5.94
CA MET A 64 3.07 -14.96 -5.13
C MET A 64 1.86 -15.93 -5.17
N ARG A 65 0.68 -15.50 -5.62
CA ARG A 65 -0.48 -16.39 -5.84
C ARG A 65 -0.53 -17.03 -7.24
N THR A 66 0.40 -16.67 -8.13
CA THR A 66 0.48 -17.21 -9.50
C THR A 66 1.52 -18.32 -9.64
N HIS A 67 2.28 -18.65 -8.59
CA HIS A 67 3.05 -19.89 -8.55
C HIS A 67 2.18 -21.06 -8.08
N LYS A 68 1.20 -21.45 -8.91
CA LYS A 68 0.66 -22.82 -8.85
C LYS A 68 1.84 -23.77 -9.10
N PRO A 69 2.11 -24.78 -8.23
CA PRO A 69 3.02 -25.84 -8.61
C PRO A 69 2.41 -26.53 -9.85
N LEU A 70 3.13 -26.48 -10.97
CA LEU A 70 2.83 -27.26 -12.16
C LEU A 70 2.94 -28.74 -11.77
N VAL A 71 1.84 -29.35 -11.35
CA VAL A 71 1.73 -30.80 -11.32
C VAL A 71 1.51 -31.26 -12.77
N ASN A 72 2.63 -31.49 -13.44
CA ASN A 72 2.75 -32.42 -14.56
C ASN A 72 2.93 -33.81 -13.88
N SER A 73 2.37 -34.94 -14.29
CA SER A 73 1.87 -35.40 -15.58
C SER A 73 0.93 -36.58 -15.34
N ARG A 74 0.11 -36.86 -16.34
CA ARG A 74 -0.74 -38.04 -16.56
C ARG A 74 -0.10 -39.38 -16.15
N CYS A 75 -0.91 -40.27 -15.57
CA CYS A 75 -1.07 -41.68 -15.96
C CYS A 75 -2.55 -42.02 -15.82
#